data_AF-A0A9N9U4P4-F1
#
_entry.id   AF-A0A9N9U4P4-F1
#
_cell.length_a   1.000
_cell.length_b   1.000
_cell.length_c   1.000
_cell.angle_alpha   90.00
_cell.angle_beta   90.00
_cell.angle_gamma   90.00
#
_symmetry.space_group_name_H-M   'P 1'
#
loop_
_entity.id
_entity.type
_entity.pdbx_description
1 polymer ?
#
loop_
_entity_poly.entity_id
_entity_poly.type
_entity_poly.pdbx_seq_one_letter_code
_entity_poly.pdbx_strand_id
1 'polypeptide(L)'
;MSQLRPWRVALAVPLLYISCACIEAFAVDKLVALQEPYLQSGRIEWTGGGSITIMERFWHVEFLDELWRRFTVTFAPSTLAFDPVSSWQAFSFLNDLGPLFTIWILESSRVGNRHTPAWIPTIFAFAGQVLSLGAVAPLFYILCIRFSPSSSALVAETTPAGQRRITSSDSSPLLLPILIFLHTFELFYAFGATQLSTRHYWTWAWQMTPLFVGLANTSLASLISLSPSLSRQLKTISSPHVLLSVPASISAGIWIYTLIISPYSISTLFLPLLEPQDALEPLLRRGLQIDELCVFGSSLLWIGYHIVDLYLDGHVTTSEIFNVISLYPVIAALTGPGASLSYLWLWRESKLQR
;
A
#
# COMPACT_ATOMS: atom_id res chain seq x y z
N MET A 1 -14.86 -25.81 10.88
CA MET A 1 -13.63 -25.15 11.38
C MET A 1 -12.47 -26.10 11.13
N SER A 2 -11.73 -25.90 10.03
CA SER A 2 -10.55 -26.71 9.72
C SER A 2 -9.48 -26.51 10.79
N GLN A 3 -8.85 -27.60 11.24
CA GLN A 3 -7.74 -27.53 12.17
C GLN A 3 -6.67 -26.59 11.59
N LEU A 4 -6.34 -25.54 12.32
CA LEU A 4 -5.19 -24.68 12.01
C LEU A 4 -3.95 -25.57 11.99
N ARG A 5 -3.38 -25.80 10.81
CA ARG A 5 -2.11 -26.51 10.71
C ARG A 5 -1.06 -25.71 11.50
N PRO A 6 -0.30 -26.31 12.44
CA PRO A 6 0.59 -25.59 13.35
C PRO A 6 1.64 -24.72 12.65
N TRP A 7 2.02 -25.06 11.42
CA TRP A 7 2.94 -24.22 10.61
C TRP A 7 2.37 -22.84 10.26
N ARG A 8 1.05 -22.66 10.17
CA ARG A 8 0.43 -21.34 9.89
C ARG A 8 0.66 -20.33 11.03
N VAL A 9 0.80 -20.82 12.26
CA VAL A 9 1.17 -19.97 13.42
C VAL A 9 2.64 -19.56 13.33
N ALA A 10 3.52 -20.47 12.88
CA ALA A 10 4.93 -20.16 12.67
C ALA A 10 5.14 -19.08 11.59
N LEU A 11 4.28 -19.03 10.56
CA LEU A 11 4.31 -17.98 9.54
C LEU A 11 4.01 -16.57 10.06
N ALA A 12 3.31 -16.45 11.20
CA ALA A 12 3.01 -15.15 11.77
C ALA A 12 4.24 -14.52 12.44
N VAL A 13 5.21 -15.31 12.91
CA VAL A 13 6.34 -14.82 13.70
C VAL A 13 7.23 -13.84 12.91
N PRO A 14 7.68 -14.15 11.68
CA PRO A 14 8.47 -13.18 10.91
C PRO A 14 7.69 -11.91 10.58
N LEU A 15 6.38 -12.02 10.31
CA LEU A 15 5.51 -10.88 10.03
C LEU A 15 5.36 -9.96 11.26
N LEU A 16 5.17 -10.54 12.45
CA LEU A 16 5.14 -9.79 13.71
C LEU A 16 6.47 -9.10 13.99
N TYR A 17 7.59 -9.79 13.74
CA TYR A 17 8.91 -9.19 13.89
C TYR A 17 9.10 -7.98 12.98
N ILE A 18 8.72 -8.08 11.70
CA ILE A 18 8.77 -6.94 10.75
C ILE A 18 7.90 -5.78 11.26
N SER A 19 6.69 -6.06 11.76
CA SER A 19 5.79 -5.04 12.30
C SER A 19 6.41 -4.29 13.48
N CYS A 20 6.91 -5.01 14.48
CA CYS A 20 7.56 -4.42 15.66
C CYS A 20 8.82 -3.64 15.28
N ALA A 21 9.68 -4.21 14.44
CA ALA A 21 10.91 -3.56 13.98
C ALA A 21 10.62 -2.26 13.22
N CYS A 22 9.56 -2.23 12.40
CA CYS A 22 9.15 -1.03 11.68
C CYS A 22 8.70 0.08 12.64
N ILE A 23 7.89 -0.24 13.66
CA ILE A 23 7.43 0.73 14.67
C ILE A 23 8.62 1.34 15.42
N GLU A 24 9.54 0.51 15.90
CA GLU A 24 10.73 0.98 16.60
C GLU A 24 11.61 1.87 15.71
N ALA A 25 11.77 1.49 14.44
CA ALA A 25 12.62 2.20 13.50
C ALA A 25 12.05 3.55 13.06
N PHE A 26 10.72 3.68 12.96
CA PHE A 26 10.04 4.92 12.58
C PHE A 26 10.14 6.02 13.65
N ALA A 27 10.42 5.64 14.91
CA ALA A 27 10.70 6.55 16.03
C ALA A 27 9.65 7.68 16.16
N VAL A 28 8.36 7.30 16.23
CA VAL A 28 7.20 8.21 16.23
C VAL A 28 7.35 9.35 17.25
N ASP A 29 7.78 9.05 18.47
CA ASP A 29 7.95 10.07 19.52
C ASP A 29 8.93 11.18 19.12
N LYS A 30 10.00 10.81 18.39
CA LYS A 30 11.00 11.76 17.90
C LYS A 30 10.45 12.61 16.75
N LEU A 31 9.68 12.01 15.83
CA LEU A 31 8.98 12.76 14.78
C LEU A 31 8.00 13.77 15.39
N VAL A 32 7.24 13.35 16.40
CA VAL A 32 6.29 14.23 17.12
C VAL A 32 7.02 15.40 17.78
N ALA A 33 8.17 15.16 18.42
CA ALA A 33 8.95 16.22 19.03
C ALA A 33 9.53 17.21 17.99
N LEU A 34 10.01 16.70 16.85
CA LEU A 34 10.66 17.51 15.82
C LEU A 34 9.68 18.34 14.98
N GLN A 35 8.41 17.94 14.88
CA GLN A 35 7.39 18.72 14.17
C GLN A 35 6.77 19.84 15.02
N GLU A 36 6.84 19.74 16.35
CA GLU A 36 6.17 20.64 17.29
C GLU A 36 6.51 22.14 17.08
N PRO A 37 7.76 22.54 16.80
CA PRO A 37 8.08 23.95 16.54
C PRO A 37 7.29 24.56 15.37
N TYR A 38 7.05 23.79 14.31
CA TYR A 38 6.25 24.24 13.17
C TYR A 38 4.76 24.35 13.52
N LEU A 39 4.25 23.42 14.32
CA LEU A 39 2.85 23.42 14.77
C LEU A 39 2.55 24.61 15.68
N GLN A 40 3.52 25.02 16.50
CA GLN A 40 3.41 26.18 17.39
C GLN A 40 3.53 27.51 16.64
N SER A 41 4.42 27.59 15.65
CA SER A 41 4.56 28.79 14.82
C SER A 41 3.41 28.97 13.81
N GLY A 42 2.68 27.88 13.51
CA GLY A 42 1.67 27.85 12.46
C GLY A 42 2.27 27.94 11.04
N ARG A 43 3.59 27.76 10.90
CA ARG A 43 4.31 27.89 9.64
C ARG A 43 5.36 26.80 9.50
N ILE A 44 5.48 26.24 8.30
CA ILE A 44 6.60 25.37 7.92
C ILE A 44 7.64 26.25 7.24
N GLU A 45 8.85 26.30 7.79
CA GLU A 45 9.96 27.12 7.30
C GLU A 45 11.20 26.23 7.12
N TRP A 46 11.95 26.44 6.04
CA TRP A 46 13.12 25.61 5.73
C TRP A 46 14.28 26.45 5.20
N THR A 47 15.47 25.84 5.25
CA THR A 47 16.70 26.45 4.75
C THR A 47 16.58 26.78 3.26
N GLY A 48 16.89 28.02 2.88
CA GLY A 48 16.68 28.54 1.52
C GLY A 48 15.58 29.59 1.39
N GLY A 49 14.95 29.98 2.52
CA GLY A 49 14.01 31.11 2.58
C GLY A 49 12.58 30.78 2.16
N GLY A 50 12.25 29.49 2.00
CA GLY A 50 10.90 29.05 1.73
C GLY A 50 10.07 28.93 3.01
N SER A 51 8.79 29.27 2.90
CA SER A 51 7.85 29.20 4.02
C SER A 51 6.43 29.00 3.50
N ILE A 52 5.62 28.26 4.25
CA ILE A 52 4.18 28.13 4.02
C ILE A 52 3.41 28.16 5.34
N THR A 53 2.28 28.84 5.35
CA THR A 53 1.35 28.82 6.49
C THR A 53 0.65 27.47 6.54
N ILE A 54 0.65 26.85 7.72
CA ILE A 54 -0.08 25.60 7.97
C ILE A 54 -1.57 25.93 8.02
N MET A 55 -2.38 25.17 7.28
CA MET A 55 -3.83 25.32 7.37
C MET A 55 -4.33 24.94 8.77
N GLU A 56 -5.15 25.78 9.38
CA GLU A 56 -5.74 25.51 10.70
C GLU A 56 -6.93 24.57 10.62
N ARG A 57 -7.69 24.62 9.51
CA ARG A 57 -8.90 23.82 9.28
C ARG A 57 -8.97 23.40 7.82
N PHE A 58 -9.21 22.12 7.59
CA PHE A 58 -9.38 21.55 6.26
C PHE A 58 -10.64 20.69 6.19
N TRP A 59 -10.81 19.78 7.15
CA TRP A 59 -11.98 18.89 7.25
C TRP A 59 -13.13 19.52 8.03
N HIS A 60 -12.88 20.62 8.74
CA HIS A 60 -13.84 21.28 9.63
C HIS A 60 -14.35 20.35 10.75
N VAL A 61 -13.48 19.43 11.18
CA VAL A 61 -13.71 18.50 12.29
C VAL A 61 -12.46 18.57 13.15
N GLU A 62 -12.57 19.14 14.34
CA GLU A 62 -11.43 19.50 15.20
C GLU A 62 -10.43 18.36 15.38
N PHE A 63 -10.91 17.15 15.71
CA PHE A 63 -10.06 15.98 15.85
C PHE A 63 -9.29 15.62 14.56
N LEU A 64 -9.97 15.64 13.40
CA LEU A 64 -9.33 15.32 12.12
C LEU A 64 -8.36 16.41 11.70
N ASP A 65 -8.72 17.67 11.91
CA ASP A 65 -7.86 18.82 11.62
C ASP A 65 -6.61 18.77 12.50
N GLU A 66 -6.73 18.51 13.80
CA GLU A 66 -5.57 18.40 14.69
C GLU A 66 -4.65 17.23 14.32
N LEU A 67 -5.25 16.05 14.04
CA LEU A 67 -4.50 14.86 13.65
C LEU A 67 -3.73 15.10 12.34
N TRP A 68 -4.43 15.54 11.30
CA TRP A 68 -3.84 15.67 9.97
C TRP A 68 -2.93 16.89 9.81
N ARG A 69 -3.07 17.89 10.67
CA ARG A 69 -2.10 19.00 10.74
C ARG A 69 -0.71 18.48 11.06
N ARG A 70 -0.60 17.57 12.04
CA ARG A 70 0.67 16.92 12.43
C ARG A 70 1.26 16.14 11.26
N PHE A 71 0.49 15.23 10.67
CA PHE A 71 0.96 14.43 9.54
C PHE A 71 1.34 15.29 8.33
N THR A 72 0.58 16.34 8.01
CA THR A 72 0.93 17.23 6.90
C THR A 72 2.27 17.93 7.14
N VAL A 73 2.56 18.38 8.37
CA VAL A 73 3.89 18.91 8.73
C VAL A 73 4.96 17.83 8.58
N THR A 74 4.69 16.63 9.09
CA THR A 74 5.62 15.49 8.98
C THR A 74 5.96 15.17 7.52
N PHE A 75 4.99 15.19 6.60
CA PHE A 75 5.21 14.88 5.18
C PHE A 75 5.70 16.08 4.33
N ALA A 76 5.73 17.29 4.90
CA ALA A 76 6.10 18.51 4.19
C ALA A 76 7.49 18.48 3.54
N PRO A 77 8.56 17.90 4.15
CA PRO A 77 9.85 17.80 3.49
C PRO A 77 9.78 17.14 2.11
N SER A 78 8.94 16.11 1.98
CA SER A 78 8.77 15.36 0.75
C SER A 78 7.80 16.04 -0.22
N THR A 79 6.64 16.50 0.24
CA THR A 79 5.62 17.07 -0.67
C THR A 79 5.96 18.49 -1.12
N LEU A 80 6.54 19.31 -0.25
CA LEU A 80 7.04 20.64 -0.62
C LEU A 80 8.44 20.60 -1.25
N ALA A 81 9.07 19.42 -1.29
CA ALA A 81 10.35 19.14 -1.95
C ALA A 81 11.52 19.99 -1.45
N PHE A 82 11.50 20.44 -0.19
CA PHE A 82 12.67 21.04 0.44
C PHE A 82 13.65 20.01 0.99
N ASP A 83 13.25 18.74 1.08
CA ASP A 83 14.15 17.60 1.03
C ASP A 83 13.95 16.84 -0.30
N PRO A 84 14.77 17.10 -1.33
CA PRO A 84 14.57 16.50 -2.64
C PRO A 84 14.70 14.96 -2.65
N VAL A 85 15.52 14.39 -1.77
CA VAL A 85 15.71 12.92 -1.71
C VAL A 85 14.44 12.26 -1.21
N SER A 86 13.86 12.73 -0.10
CA SER A 86 12.58 12.20 0.36
C SER A 86 11.44 12.54 -0.59
N SER A 87 11.48 13.66 -1.31
CA SER A 87 10.46 13.96 -2.34
C SER A 87 10.42 12.92 -3.45
N TRP A 88 11.58 12.57 -4.02
CA TRP A 88 11.68 11.51 -5.04
C TRP A 88 11.28 10.14 -4.49
N GLN A 89 11.81 9.78 -3.32
CA GLN A 89 11.51 8.49 -2.67
C GLN A 89 10.01 8.37 -2.36
N ALA A 90 9.42 9.36 -1.69
CA ALA A 90 8.01 9.35 -1.31
C ALA A 90 7.10 9.34 -2.54
N PHE A 91 7.41 10.11 -3.58
CA PHE A 91 6.58 10.10 -4.80
C PHE A 91 6.55 8.72 -5.46
N SER A 92 7.70 8.04 -5.55
CA SER A 92 7.78 6.66 -6.04
C SER A 92 7.03 5.70 -5.12
N PHE A 93 7.37 5.70 -3.84
CA PHE A 93 6.81 4.80 -2.83
C PHE A 93 5.28 4.91 -2.74
N LEU A 94 4.75 6.13 -2.64
CA LEU A 94 3.32 6.35 -2.47
C LEU A 94 2.50 5.89 -3.68
N ASN A 95 3.07 5.93 -4.89
CA ASN A 95 2.39 5.39 -6.07
C ASN A 95 2.44 3.86 -6.15
N ASP A 96 3.41 3.22 -5.49
CA ASP A 96 3.42 1.76 -5.32
C ASP A 96 2.31 1.27 -4.37
N LEU A 97 1.70 2.16 -3.60
CA LEU A 97 0.56 1.82 -2.74
C LEU A 97 -0.73 1.60 -3.53
N GLY A 98 -0.89 2.20 -4.71
CA GLY A 98 -2.04 1.97 -5.59
C GLY A 98 -2.27 0.48 -5.91
N PRO A 99 -1.27 -0.25 -6.46
CA PRO A 99 -1.40 -1.69 -6.65
C PRO A 99 -1.54 -2.46 -5.33
N LEU A 100 -0.85 -2.04 -4.25
CA LEU A 100 -0.97 -2.70 -2.95
C LEU A 100 -2.40 -2.64 -2.39
N PHE A 101 -3.02 -1.45 -2.38
CA PHE A 101 -4.41 -1.27 -1.93
C PHE A 101 -5.38 -2.05 -2.81
N THR A 102 -5.12 -2.13 -4.11
CA THR A 102 -5.89 -2.97 -5.02
C THR A 102 -5.82 -4.44 -4.60
N ILE A 103 -4.61 -4.97 -4.36
CA ILE A 103 -4.40 -6.34 -3.87
C ILE A 103 -5.16 -6.58 -2.57
N TRP A 104 -5.09 -5.64 -1.61
CA TRP A 104 -5.79 -5.78 -0.33
C TRP A 104 -7.30 -5.83 -0.49
N ILE A 105 -7.89 -4.97 -1.31
CA ILE A 105 -9.33 -4.97 -1.59
C ILE A 105 -9.75 -6.28 -2.27
N LEU A 106 -8.98 -6.75 -3.25
CA LEU A 106 -9.23 -7.99 -3.95
C LEU A 106 -9.11 -9.22 -3.03
N GLU A 107 -8.06 -9.29 -2.20
CA GLU A 107 -7.86 -10.39 -1.26
C GLU A 107 -8.93 -10.40 -0.16
N SER A 108 -9.33 -9.23 0.33
CA SER A 108 -10.43 -9.08 1.30
C SER A 108 -11.77 -9.54 0.74
N SER A 109 -11.94 -9.43 -0.58
CA SER A 109 -13.13 -9.89 -1.32
C SER A 109 -13.17 -11.40 -1.56
N ARG A 110 -12.28 -12.19 -0.94
CA ARG A 110 -12.38 -13.65 -0.96
C ARG A 110 -13.42 -14.16 0.03
N VAL A 111 -14.11 -15.24 -0.35
CA VAL A 111 -15.19 -15.85 0.45
C VAL A 111 -14.77 -16.15 1.88
N GLY A 112 -13.55 -16.65 2.12
CA GLY A 112 -13.11 -17.01 3.48
C GLY A 112 -12.67 -15.83 4.35
N ASN A 113 -12.47 -14.64 3.76
CA ASN A 113 -12.20 -13.43 4.54
C ASN A 113 -13.49 -12.71 4.95
N ARG A 114 -14.62 -13.01 4.31
CA ARG A 114 -15.92 -12.38 4.60
C ARG A 114 -16.31 -12.52 6.07
N HIS A 115 -16.77 -11.43 6.67
CA HIS A 115 -17.14 -11.36 8.10
C HIS A 115 -15.98 -11.61 9.08
N THR A 116 -14.73 -11.48 8.63
CA THR A 116 -13.54 -11.50 9.49
C THR A 116 -12.87 -10.12 9.49
N PRO A 117 -11.93 -9.84 10.41
CA PRO A 117 -11.19 -8.57 10.37
C PRO A 117 -10.49 -8.30 9.03
N ALA A 118 -10.03 -9.34 8.32
CA ALA A 118 -9.42 -9.21 7.00
C ALA A 118 -10.40 -8.80 5.89
N TRP A 119 -11.70 -8.69 6.17
CA TRP A 119 -12.71 -8.24 5.21
C TRP A 119 -12.71 -6.73 5.00
N ILE A 120 -12.15 -5.96 5.96
CA ILE A 120 -12.23 -4.49 5.98
C ILE A 120 -10.81 -3.92 5.83
N PRO A 121 -10.19 -4.03 4.64
CA PRO A 121 -8.81 -3.59 4.42
C PRO A 121 -8.65 -2.08 4.64
N THR A 122 -9.73 -1.32 4.48
CA THR A 122 -9.81 0.12 4.74
C THR A 122 -9.28 0.51 6.12
N ILE A 123 -9.61 -0.27 7.16
CA ILE A 123 -9.16 0.02 8.53
C ILE A 123 -7.64 -0.12 8.63
N PHE A 124 -7.07 -1.13 7.97
CA PHE A 124 -5.63 -1.36 7.96
C PHE A 124 -4.90 -0.31 7.12
N ALA A 125 -5.44 0.04 5.95
CA ALA A 125 -4.84 1.07 5.10
C ALA A 125 -4.86 2.44 5.81
N PHE A 126 -5.95 2.76 6.50
CA PHE A 126 -6.07 3.97 7.30
C PHE A 126 -5.16 3.95 8.55
N ALA A 127 -5.09 2.82 9.26
CA ALA A 127 -4.16 2.67 10.38
C ALA A 127 -2.70 2.81 9.92
N GLY A 128 -2.36 2.33 8.72
CA GLY A 128 -1.05 2.49 8.10
C GLY A 128 -0.66 3.96 7.88
N GLN A 129 -1.63 4.85 7.66
CA GLN A 129 -1.39 6.29 7.56
C GLN A 129 -0.86 6.88 8.87
N VAL A 130 -1.28 6.31 10.01
CA VAL A 130 -0.97 6.81 11.36
C VAL A 130 0.24 6.09 11.96
N LEU A 131 0.36 4.77 11.73
CA LEU A 131 1.32 3.89 12.37
C LEU A 131 2.47 3.44 11.46
N SER A 132 2.51 3.91 10.21
CA SER A 132 3.30 3.34 9.10
C SER A 132 2.69 2.08 8.46
N LEU A 133 2.73 1.99 7.13
CA LEU A 133 2.20 0.84 6.38
C LEU A 133 3.06 -0.41 6.58
N GLY A 134 4.38 -0.26 6.71
CA GLY A 134 5.32 -1.34 7.01
C GLY A 134 5.05 -2.01 8.35
N ALA A 135 4.49 -1.27 9.31
CA ALA A 135 4.03 -1.81 10.59
C ALA A 135 2.69 -2.55 10.45
N VAL A 136 1.75 -2.02 9.66
CA VAL A 136 0.36 -2.51 9.63
C VAL A 136 0.15 -3.64 8.62
N ALA A 137 0.85 -3.62 7.48
CA ALA A 137 0.73 -4.64 6.44
C ALA A 137 0.98 -6.07 6.93
N PRO A 138 2.02 -6.36 7.75
CA PRO A 138 2.22 -7.70 8.29
C PRO A 138 1.04 -8.18 9.14
N LEU A 139 0.39 -7.28 9.90
CA LEU A 139 -0.77 -7.60 10.72
C LEU A 139 -1.97 -7.99 9.84
N PHE A 140 -2.21 -7.23 8.77
CA PHE A 140 -3.21 -7.59 7.77
C PHE A 140 -2.93 -8.98 7.16
N TYR A 141 -1.68 -9.27 6.79
CA TYR A 141 -1.29 -10.56 6.24
C TYR A 141 -1.45 -11.72 7.21
N ILE A 142 -1.19 -11.53 8.51
CA ILE A 142 -1.47 -12.53 9.54
C ILE A 142 -2.96 -12.87 9.58
N LEU A 143 -3.84 -11.87 9.46
CA LEU A 143 -5.29 -12.10 9.41
C LEU A 143 -5.69 -12.84 8.14
N CYS A 144 -5.14 -12.48 6.98
CA CYS A 144 -5.35 -13.24 5.75
C CYS A 144 -4.87 -14.69 5.89
N ILE A 145 -3.73 -14.95 6.51
CA ILE A 145 -3.24 -16.31 6.79
C ILE A 145 -4.19 -17.03 7.77
N ARG A 146 -4.73 -16.34 8.76
CA ARG A 146 -5.58 -16.94 9.79
C ARG A 146 -6.95 -17.34 9.27
N PHE A 147 -7.56 -16.49 8.44
CA PHE A 147 -8.97 -16.56 8.06
C PHE A 147 -9.18 -17.04 6.63
N SER A 148 -8.30 -16.66 5.69
CA SER A 148 -8.41 -17.13 4.31
C SER A 148 -8.08 -18.63 4.21
N PRO A 149 -8.77 -19.39 3.32
CA PRO A 149 -8.38 -20.75 3.00
C PRO A 149 -6.92 -20.75 2.51
N SER A 150 -6.20 -21.85 2.76
CA SER A 150 -4.85 -21.97 2.21
C SER A 150 -4.93 -21.99 0.67
N SER A 151 -3.84 -21.62 0.00
CA SER A 151 -3.82 -21.60 -1.46
C SER A 151 -4.08 -23.00 -2.04
N SER A 152 -3.58 -24.05 -1.39
CA SER A 152 -3.86 -25.43 -1.80
C SER A 152 -5.30 -25.85 -1.56
N ALA A 153 -5.92 -25.39 -0.47
CA ALA A 153 -7.35 -25.61 -0.25
C ALA A 153 -8.22 -24.91 -1.32
N LEU A 154 -7.79 -23.77 -1.85
CA LEU A 154 -8.47 -23.08 -2.94
C LEU A 154 -8.37 -23.86 -4.26
N VAL A 155 -7.26 -24.54 -4.54
CA VAL A 155 -7.07 -25.29 -5.79
C VAL A 155 -7.65 -26.71 -5.74
N ALA A 156 -7.90 -27.25 -4.54
CA ALA A 156 -8.47 -28.57 -4.36
C ALA A 156 -9.71 -28.81 -5.24
N GLU A 157 -9.77 -29.98 -5.88
CA GLU A 157 -10.88 -30.37 -6.79
C GLU A 157 -12.26 -30.27 -6.13
N THR A 158 -12.30 -30.50 -4.81
CA THR A 158 -13.52 -30.41 -3.99
C THR A 158 -14.00 -28.98 -3.75
N THR A 159 -13.17 -27.97 -3.99
CA THR A 159 -13.52 -26.56 -3.81
C THR A 159 -14.25 -26.03 -5.04
N PRO A 160 -15.52 -25.57 -4.92
CA PRO A 160 -16.28 -25.03 -6.04
C PRO A 160 -15.56 -23.86 -6.72
N ALA A 161 -15.59 -23.81 -8.05
CA ALA A 161 -14.94 -22.75 -8.84
C ALA A 161 -15.32 -21.31 -8.39
N GLY A 162 -16.55 -21.12 -7.89
CA GLY A 162 -17.00 -19.84 -7.34
C GLY A 162 -16.32 -19.41 -6.03
N GLN A 163 -15.77 -20.35 -5.26
CA GLN A 163 -14.99 -20.08 -4.03
C GLN A 163 -13.50 -19.86 -4.31
N ARG A 164 -13.00 -20.36 -5.45
CA ARG A 164 -11.61 -20.11 -5.92
C ARG A 164 -11.41 -18.67 -6.41
N ARG A 165 -12.47 -18.10 -7.00
CA ARG A 165 -12.46 -16.76 -7.58
C ARG A 165 -12.68 -15.69 -6.52
N ILE A 166 -12.02 -14.56 -6.70
CA ILE A 166 -12.35 -13.34 -5.97
C ILE A 166 -13.80 -12.97 -6.32
N THR A 167 -14.65 -12.88 -5.30
CA THR A 167 -16.06 -12.59 -5.53
C THR A 167 -16.22 -11.12 -5.87
N SER A 168 -16.70 -10.83 -7.07
CA SER A 168 -16.93 -9.46 -7.57
C SER A 168 -18.06 -8.72 -6.84
N SER A 169 -18.71 -9.32 -5.85
CA SER A 169 -19.80 -8.68 -5.10
C SER A 169 -19.30 -7.66 -4.10
N ASP A 170 -18.08 -7.85 -3.59
CA ASP A 170 -17.56 -7.10 -2.43
C ASP A 170 -16.56 -6.00 -2.85
N SER A 171 -16.08 -6.06 -4.10
CA SER A 171 -15.28 -5.00 -4.72
C SER A 171 -16.11 -4.29 -5.78
N SER A 172 -16.08 -2.95 -5.78
CA SER A 172 -16.75 -2.16 -6.79
C SER A 172 -16.12 -2.42 -8.16
N PRO A 173 -16.93 -2.58 -9.22
CA PRO A 173 -16.41 -2.59 -10.58
C PRO A 173 -15.74 -1.25 -10.97
N LEU A 174 -15.98 -0.19 -10.19
CA LEU A 174 -15.40 1.14 -10.33
C LEU A 174 -14.16 1.35 -9.44
N LEU A 175 -13.55 0.28 -8.92
CA LEU A 175 -12.34 0.41 -8.08
C LEU A 175 -11.22 1.17 -8.80
N LEU A 176 -11.03 0.93 -10.11
CA LEU A 176 -10.01 1.63 -10.88
C LEU A 176 -10.21 3.16 -10.92
N PRO A 177 -11.37 3.69 -11.37
CA PRO A 177 -11.59 5.13 -11.32
C PRO A 177 -11.55 5.69 -9.88
N ILE A 178 -12.00 4.93 -8.88
CA ILE A 178 -11.82 5.33 -7.46
C ILE A 178 -10.34 5.58 -7.14
N LEU A 179 -9.44 4.65 -7.46
CA LEU A 179 -8.01 4.79 -7.20
C LEU A 179 -7.38 5.92 -8.01
N ILE A 180 -7.78 6.09 -9.26
CA ILE A 180 -7.26 7.19 -10.08
C ILE A 180 -7.61 8.54 -9.45
N PHE A 181 -8.87 8.75 -9.04
CA PHE A 181 -9.31 10.06 -8.52
C PHE A 181 -8.96 10.30 -7.05
N LEU A 182 -9.07 9.28 -6.20
CA LEU A 182 -8.91 9.44 -4.74
C LEU A 182 -7.52 9.03 -4.24
N HIS A 183 -6.59 8.65 -5.13
CA HIS A 183 -5.22 8.33 -4.74
C HIS A 183 -4.21 8.92 -5.73
N THR A 184 -4.20 8.45 -6.98
CA THR A 184 -3.19 8.88 -7.97
C THR A 184 -3.28 10.37 -8.24
N PHE A 185 -4.46 10.89 -8.53
CA PHE A 185 -4.67 12.32 -8.80
C PHE A 185 -4.17 13.20 -7.64
N GLU A 186 -4.51 12.84 -6.41
CA GLU A 186 -4.11 13.59 -5.21
C GLU A 186 -2.59 13.62 -5.05
N LEU A 187 -1.91 12.49 -5.26
CA LEU A 187 -0.45 12.41 -5.23
C LEU A 187 0.22 13.26 -6.31
N PHE A 188 -0.29 13.24 -7.54
CA PHE A 188 0.27 14.04 -8.63
C PHE A 188 0.18 15.54 -8.33
N TYR A 189 -0.89 16.00 -7.67
CA TYR A 189 -0.98 17.40 -7.26
C TYR A 189 -0.16 17.71 -6.00
N ALA A 190 -0.10 16.79 -5.02
CA ALA A 190 0.69 16.96 -3.81
C ALA A 190 2.20 17.11 -4.10
N PHE A 191 2.71 16.46 -5.15
CA PHE A 191 4.13 16.52 -5.53
C PHE A 191 4.41 17.36 -6.79
N GLY A 192 3.50 17.38 -7.76
CA GLY A 192 3.73 17.94 -9.09
C GLY A 192 3.23 19.37 -9.30
N ALA A 193 2.35 19.91 -8.43
CA ALA A 193 1.84 21.26 -8.60
C ALA A 193 2.97 22.30 -8.51
N THR A 194 2.90 23.41 -9.24
CA THR A 194 3.96 24.43 -9.20
C THR A 194 3.84 25.34 -7.98
N GLN A 195 2.62 25.60 -7.49
CA GLN A 195 2.40 26.40 -6.29
C GLN A 195 2.48 25.52 -5.03
N LEU A 196 3.25 25.98 -4.04
CA LEU A 196 3.41 25.29 -2.74
C LEU A 196 2.09 25.19 -1.98
N SER A 197 1.21 26.20 -2.08
CA SER A 197 -0.12 26.17 -1.49
C SER A 197 -0.98 25.04 -2.05
N THR A 198 -0.92 24.81 -3.36
CA THR A 198 -1.61 23.71 -4.02
C THR A 198 -1.06 22.37 -3.54
N ARG A 199 0.26 22.20 -3.46
CA ARG A 199 0.87 20.97 -2.91
C ARG A 199 0.44 20.70 -1.47
N HIS A 200 0.44 21.75 -0.64
CA HIS A 200 0.03 21.64 0.75
C HIS A 200 -1.44 21.26 0.88
N TYR A 201 -2.33 21.86 0.07
CA TYR A 201 -3.75 21.48 0.02
C TYR A 201 -3.95 20.01 -0.33
N TRP A 202 -3.27 19.52 -1.37
CA TRP A 202 -3.41 18.13 -1.79
C TRP A 202 -2.71 17.14 -0.86
N THR A 203 -1.67 17.58 -0.13
CA THR A 203 -1.08 16.79 0.96
C THR A 203 -2.12 16.52 2.06
N TRP A 204 -2.91 17.54 2.42
CA TRP A 204 -4.00 17.39 3.39
C TRP A 204 -5.12 16.46 2.89
N ALA A 205 -5.55 16.65 1.63
CA ALA A 205 -6.55 15.78 1.01
C ALA A 205 -6.11 14.30 1.03
N TRP A 206 -4.85 14.06 0.63
CA TRP A 206 -4.27 12.73 0.53
C TRP A 206 -4.22 11.96 1.86
N GLN A 207 -4.12 12.64 3.01
CA GLN A 207 -4.09 11.94 4.31
C GLN A 207 -5.34 11.06 4.54
N MET A 208 -6.48 11.41 3.93
CA MET A 208 -7.73 10.65 4.05
C MET A 208 -7.96 9.67 2.89
N THR A 209 -7.08 9.64 1.88
CA THR A 209 -7.15 8.73 0.71
C THR A 209 -7.53 7.30 1.12
N PRO A 210 -6.85 6.62 2.08
CA PRO A 210 -7.13 5.22 2.34
C PRO A 210 -8.56 4.98 2.82
N LEU A 211 -9.09 5.89 3.64
CA LEU A 211 -10.46 5.82 4.13
C LEU A 211 -11.45 6.06 2.99
N PHE A 212 -11.25 7.11 2.19
CA PHE A 212 -12.17 7.46 1.11
C PHE A 212 -12.19 6.44 -0.02
N VAL A 213 -11.04 5.86 -0.39
CA VAL A 213 -10.98 4.74 -1.34
C VAL A 213 -11.83 3.57 -0.84
N GLY A 214 -11.67 3.18 0.43
CA GLY A 214 -12.43 2.08 1.02
C GLY A 214 -13.94 2.33 1.14
N LEU A 215 -14.33 3.54 1.57
CA LEU A 215 -15.73 3.95 1.67
C LEU A 215 -16.38 4.04 0.29
N ALA A 216 -15.71 4.65 -0.68
CA ALA A 216 -16.19 4.74 -2.05
C ALA A 216 -16.34 3.36 -2.69
N ASN A 217 -15.35 2.48 -2.52
CA ASN A 217 -15.43 1.09 -3.00
C ASN A 217 -16.65 0.36 -2.42
N THR A 218 -16.82 0.39 -1.10
CA THR A 218 -17.91 -0.33 -0.43
C THR A 218 -19.28 0.25 -0.79
N SER A 219 -19.41 1.57 -0.82
CA SER A 219 -20.67 2.26 -1.12
C SER A 219 -21.07 2.06 -2.58
N LEU A 220 -20.15 2.21 -3.52
CA LEU A 220 -20.44 2.00 -4.95
C LEU A 220 -20.71 0.52 -5.26
N ALA A 221 -20.00 -0.42 -4.64
CA ALA A 221 -20.32 -1.85 -4.76
C ALA A 221 -21.77 -2.13 -4.33
N SER A 222 -22.17 -1.58 -3.17
CA SER A 222 -23.52 -1.72 -2.63
C SER A 222 -24.57 -1.10 -3.56
N LEU A 223 -24.35 0.13 -4.04
CA LEU A 223 -25.28 0.80 -4.95
C LEU A 223 -25.43 0.09 -6.30
N ILE A 224 -24.33 -0.39 -6.87
CA ILE A 224 -24.34 -1.11 -8.15
C ILE A 224 -25.03 -2.47 -8.01
N SER A 225 -24.91 -3.12 -6.85
CA SER A 225 -25.60 -4.39 -6.58
C SER A 225 -27.13 -4.29 -6.62
N LEU A 226 -27.68 -3.09 -6.40
CA LEU A 226 -29.13 -2.82 -6.51
C LEU A 226 -29.63 -2.90 -7.96
N SER A 227 -28.73 -2.84 -8.95
CA SER A 227 -29.06 -2.92 -10.38
C SER A 227 -28.34 -4.08 -11.06
N PRO A 228 -29.00 -5.25 -11.21
CA PRO A 228 -28.41 -6.43 -11.85
C PRO A 228 -27.95 -6.21 -13.30
N SER A 229 -28.62 -5.31 -14.04
CA SER A 229 -28.24 -4.95 -15.41
C SER A 229 -26.92 -4.18 -15.44
N LEU A 230 -26.77 -3.18 -14.56
CA LEU A 230 -25.54 -2.39 -14.42
C LEU A 230 -24.38 -3.26 -13.93
N SER A 231 -24.61 -4.08 -12.91
CA SER A 231 -23.61 -5.03 -12.40
C SER A 231 -23.09 -5.95 -13.52
N ARG A 232 -23.97 -6.45 -14.39
CA ARG A 232 -23.58 -7.30 -15.53
C ARG A 232 -22.77 -6.54 -16.57
N GLN A 233 -23.16 -5.32 -16.90
CA GLN A 233 -22.44 -4.49 -17.88
C GLN A 233 -21.02 -4.16 -17.42
N LEU A 234 -20.87 -3.82 -16.13
CA LEU A 234 -19.58 -3.41 -15.58
C LEU A 234 -18.66 -4.60 -15.27
N LYS A 235 -19.19 -5.82 -15.15
CA LYS A 235 -18.40 -7.03 -14.79
C LYS A 235 -17.21 -7.29 -15.71
N THR A 236 -17.30 -6.92 -16.98
CA THR A 236 -16.22 -7.11 -17.97
C THR A 236 -14.97 -6.28 -17.64
N ILE A 237 -15.13 -5.09 -17.07
CA ILE A 237 -14.02 -4.20 -16.70
C ILE A 237 -13.52 -4.41 -15.26
N SER A 238 -14.16 -5.30 -14.50
CA SER A 238 -13.86 -5.58 -13.09
C SER A 238 -13.00 -6.82 -12.88
N SER A 239 -12.36 -7.33 -13.94
CA SER A 239 -11.46 -8.47 -13.76
C SER A 239 -10.28 -8.06 -12.87
N PRO A 240 -9.82 -8.91 -11.94
CA PRO A 240 -8.64 -8.62 -11.10
C PRO A 240 -7.42 -8.20 -11.92
N HIS A 241 -7.24 -8.79 -13.11
CA HIS A 241 -6.18 -8.41 -14.04
C HIS A 241 -6.30 -6.95 -14.47
N VAL A 242 -7.48 -6.48 -14.92
CA VAL A 242 -7.64 -5.09 -15.36
C VAL A 242 -7.50 -4.13 -14.18
N LEU A 243 -8.13 -4.46 -13.04
CA LEU A 243 -8.10 -3.61 -11.84
C LEU A 243 -6.69 -3.42 -11.29
N LEU A 244 -5.82 -4.43 -11.41
CA LEU A 244 -4.45 -4.38 -10.91
C LEU A 244 -3.42 -3.92 -11.95
N SER A 245 -3.57 -4.28 -13.23
CA SER A 245 -2.59 -3.93 -14.27
C SER A 245 -2.46 -2.42 -14.48
N VAL A 246 -3.55 -1.65 -14.35
CA VAL A 246 -3.48 -0.19 -14.52
C VAL A 246 -2.70 0.50 -13.39
N PRO A 247 -3.03 0.32 -12.10
CA PRO A 247 -2.21 0.91 -11.03
C PRO A 247 -0.78 0.37 -11.01
N ALA A 248 -0.56 -0.91 -11.37
CA ALA A 248 0.79 -1.45 -11.55
C ALA A 248 1.55 -0.74 -12.70
N SER A 249 0.89 -0.38 -13.79
CA SER A 249 1.52 0.35 -14.89
C SER A 249 1.87 1.79 -14.51
N ILE A 250 1.03 2.44 -13.71
CA ILE A 250 1.30 3.78 -13.16
C ILE A 250 2.53 3.73 -12.23
N SER A 251 2.54 2.78 -11.29
CA SER A 251 3.68 2.50 -10.40
C SER A 251 4.96 2.25 -11.20
N ALA A 252 4.93 1.37 -12.20
CA ALA A 252 6.09 1.10 -13.05
C ALA A 252 6.57 2.33 -13.83
N GLY A 253 5.63 3.13 -14.36
CA GLY A 253 5.96 4.37 -15.06
C GLY A 253 6.68 5.37 -14.16
N ILE A 254 6.25 5.49 -12.90
CA ILE A 254 6.87 6.40 -11.92
C ILE A 254 8.22 5.88 -11.43
N TRP A 255 8.36 4.57 -11.26
CA TRP A 255 9.66 3.93 -10.99
C TRP A 255 10.67 4.21 -12.11
N ILE A 256 10.28 3.97 -13.37
CA ILE A 256 11.11 4.24 -14.54
C ILE A 256 11.45 5.73 -14.65
N TYR A 257 10.47 6.61 -14.42
CA TYR A 257 10.69 8.05 -14.36
C TYR A 257 11.72 8.41 -13.29
N THR A 258 11.62 7.83 -12.09
CA THR A 258 12.58 8.03 -11.00
C THR A 258 13.98 7.56 -11.39
N LEU A 259 14.11 6.38 -12.01
CA LEU A 259 15.40 5.84 -12.48
C LEU A 259 16.08 6.73 -13.53
N ILE A 260 15.30 7.33 -14.43
CA ILE A 260 15.84 8.09 -15.57
C ILE A 260 16.12 9.55 -15.19
N ILE A 261 15.26 10.15 -14.37
CA ILE A 261 15.22 11.61 -14.16
C ILE A 261 15.78 12.02 -12.80
N SER A 262 15.71 11.16 -11.77
CA SER A 262 16.23 11.52 -10.46
C SER A 262 17.74 11.72 -10.50
N PRO A 263 18.28 12.80 -9.92
CA PRO A 263 19.73 13.02 -9.83
C PRO A 263 20.39 12.19 -8.72
N TYR A 264 19.62 11.39 -7.97
CA TYR A 264 20.08 10.63 -6.81
C TYR A 264 20.25 9.15 -7.15
N SER A 265 21.21 8.49 -6.49
CA SER A 265 21.36 7.04 -6.64
C SER A 265 20.20 6.29 -6.00
N ILE A 266 19.90 5.10 -6.50
CA ILE A 266 18.87 4.22 -5.91
C ILE A 266 19.17 3.87 -4.46
N SER A 267 20.45 3.68 -4.10
CA SER A 267 20.83 3.50 -2.71
C SER A 267 20.49 4.71 -1.84
N THR A 268 20.69 5.93 -2.33
CA THR A 268 20.37 7.16 -1.60
C THR A 268 18.86 7.31 -1.41
N LEU A 269 18.09 6.95 -2.44
CA LEU A 269 16.63 7.03 -2.41
C LEU A 269 16.01 5.96 -1.51
N PHE A 270 16.45 4.70 -1.60
CA PHE A 270 15.67 3.57 -1.06
C PHE A 270 16.38 2.77 0.05
N LEU A 271 17.65 3.03 0.35
CA LEU A 271 18.35 2.36 1.46
C LEU A 271 18.49 3.30 2.67
N PRO A 272 17.97 2.91 3.85
CA PRO A 272 18.06 3.74 5.04
C PRO A 272 19.48 3.81 5.59
N LEU A 273 19.88 5.00 6.01
CA LEU A 273 21.07 5.18 6.83
C LEU A 273 20.82 4.60 8.23
N LEU A 274 21.82 3.89 8.74
CA LEU A 274 21.74 3.25 10.07
C LEU A 274 22.03 4.24 11.21
N GLU A 275 22.65 5.37 10.90
CA GLU A 275 22.99 6.40 11.87
C GLU A 275 21.74 7.09 12.43
N PRO A 276 21.74 7.49 13.72
CA PRO A 276 20.67 8.31 14.29
C PRO A 276 20.48 9.62 13.52
N GLN A 277 19.22 10.02 13.30
CA GLN A 277 18.87 11.26 12.61
C GLN A 277 18.25 12.24 13.59
N ASP A 278 18.75 13.48 13.65
CA ASP A 278 18.36 14.48 14.66
C ASP A 278 17.52 15.64 14.11
N ALA A 279 17.32 15.69 12.79
CA ALA A 279 16.45 16.66 12.13
C ALA A 279 15.23 15.98 11.50
N LEU A 280 14.16 16.74 11.27
CA LEU A 280 12.88 16.22 10.77
C LEU A 280 13.06 15.58 9.38
N GLU A 281 13.76 16.24 8.47
CA GLU A 281 13.93 15.82 7.07
C GLU A 281 14.64 14.47 6.94
N PRO A 282 15.86 14.28 7.49
CA PRO A 282 16.53 12.99 7.38
C PRO A 282 15.85 11.89 8.21
N LEU A 283 15.18 12.23 9.33
CA LEU A 283 14.42 11.25 10.11
C LEU A 283 13.20 10.74 9.33
N LEU A 284 12.41 11.63 8.73
CA LEU A 284 11.30 11.26 7.85
C LEU A 284 11.77 10.40 6.68
N ARG A 285 12.83 10.83 5.99
CA ARG A 285 13.41 10.09 4.85
C ARG A 285 13.74 8.65 5.25
N ARG A 286 14.46 8.48 6.37
CA ARG A 286 14.79 7.16 6.91
C ARG A 286 13.53 6.37 7.27
N GLY A 287 12.55 7.02 7.89
CA GLY A 287 11.26 6.40 8.24
C GLY A 287 10.55 5.85 7.01
N LEU A 288 10.42 6.64 5.94
CA LEU A 288 9.76 6.23 4.70
C LEU A 288 10.51 5.11 3.95
N GLN A 289 11.85 5.13 3.94
CA GLN A 289 12.65 4.05 3.38
C GLN A 289 12.42 2.73 4.13
N ILE A 290 12.35 2.78 5.45
CA ILE A 290 12.09 1.60 6.28
C ILE A 290 10.65 1.12 6.11
N ASP A 291 9.69 2.05 6.07
CA ASP A 291 8.28 1.76 5.80
C ASP A 291 8.14 0.96 4.50
N GLU A 292 8.72 1.47 3.41
CA GLU A 292 8.71 0.84 2.09
C GLU A 292 9.33 -0.56 2.10
N LEU A 293 10.50 -0.72 2.71
CA LEU A 293 11.16 -2.03 2.83
C LEU A 293 10.32 -3.02 3.64
N CYS A 294 9.71 -2.58 4.73
CA CYS A 294 8.88 -3.42 5.59
C CYS A 294 7.56 -3.81 4.90
N VAL A 295 6.88 -2.88 4.24
CA VAL A 295 5.60 -3.16 3.56
C VAL A 295 5.81 -4.08 2.37
N PHE A 296 6.76 -3.80 1.47
CA PHE A 296 6.99 -4.68 0.31
C PHE A 296 7.69 -5.98 0.69
N GLY A 297 8.61 -5.95 1.65
CA GLY A 297 9.26 -7.16 2.18
C GLY A 297 8.26 -8.12 2.83
N SER A 298 7.36 -7.61 3.67
CA SER A 298 6.30 -8.45 4.27
C SER A 298 5.27 -8.93 3.23
N SER A 299 4.97 -8.12 2.22
CA SER A 299 4.09 -8.51 1.10
C SER A 299 4.68 -9.67 0.30
N LEU A 300 5.98 -9.62 0.01
CA LEU A 300 6.69 -10.70 -0.69
C LEU A 300 6.77 -11.96 0.16
N LEU A 301 7.03 -11.82 1.45
CA LEU A 301 7.05 -12.95 2.37
C LEU A 301 5.68 -13.62 2.45
N TRP A 302 4.60 -12.84 2.54
CA TRP A 302 3.22 -13.32 2.54
C TRP A 302 2.87 -14.06 1.24
N ILE A 303 3.21 -13.51 0.07
CA ILE A 303 3.00 -14.22 -1.20
C ILE A 303 3.86 -15.49 -1.25
N GLY A 304 5.12 -15.42 -0.82
CA GLY A 304 6.03 -16.57 -0.76
C GLY A 304 5.46 -17.73 0.04
N TYR A 305 4.79 -17.46 1.17
CA TYR A 305 4.08 -18.49 1.94
C TYR A 305 2.98 -19.19 1.14
N HIS A 306 2.24 -18.46 0.31
CA HIS A 306 1.23 -19.06 -0.58
C HIS A 306 1.84 -19.89 -1.70
N ILE A 307 2.99 -19.46 -2.25
CA ILE A 307 3.71 -20.22 -3.27
C ILE A 307 4.23 -21.54 -2.70
N VAL A 308 4.79 -21.50 -1.49
CA VAL A 308 5.27 -22.70 -0.78
C VAL A 308 4.10 -23.66 -0.48
N ASP A 309 2.95 -23.15 -0.04
CA ASP A 309 1.74 -23.97 0.17
C ASP A 309 1.35 -24.72 -1.12
N LEU A 310 1.29 -24.01 -2.25
CA LEU A 310 0.99 -24.59 -3.57
C LEU A 310 2.04 -25.61 -4.03
N TYR A 311 3.32 -25.36 -3.73
CA TYR A 311 4.40 -26.29 -4.05
C TYR A 311 4.27 -27.60 -3.27
N LEU A 312 4.06 -27.51 -1.96
CA LEU A 312 4.00 -28.66 -1.07
C LEU A 312 2.82 -29.59 -1.39
N ASP A 313 1.70 -29.03 -1.86
CA ASP A 313 0.54 -29.81 -2.33
C ASP A 313 0.62 -30.19 -3.82
N GLY A 314 1.74 -29.89 -4.50
CA GLY A 314 2.03 -30.36 -5.87
C GLY A 314 1.32 -29.59 -6.99
N HIS A 315 0.72 -28.43 -6.71
CA HIS A 315 0.02 -27.60 -7.70
C HIS A 315 0.95 -26.71 -8.53
N VAL A 316 2.20 -26.55 -8.10
CA VAL A 316 3.24 -25.80 -8.80
C VAL A 316 4.51 -26.65 -8.84
N THR A 317 5.19 -26.68 -9.98
CA THR A 317 6.44 -27.44 -10.13
C THR A 317 7.66 -26.66 -9.63
N THR A 318 8.76 -27.37 -9.33
CA THR A 318 10.05 -26.75 -9.01
C THR A 318 10.54 -25.83 -10.13
N SER A 319 10.31 -26.21 -11.40
CA SER A 319 10.69 -25.37 -12.55
C SER A 319 9.88 -24.08 -12.62
N GLU A 320 8.57 -24.13 -12.34
CA GLU A 320 7.73 -22.92 -12.29
C GLU A 320 8.14 -21.96 -11.17
N ILE A 321 8.51 -22.50 -10.00
CA ILE A 321 9.01 -21.69 -8.86
C ILE A 321 10.35 -21.07 -9.21
N PHE A 322 11.28 -21.86 -9.75
CA PHE A 322 12.59 -21.36 -10.13
C PHE A 322 12.48 -20.25 -11.17
N ASN A 323 11.60 -20.42 -12.17
CA ASN A 323 11.35 -19.39 -13.19
C ASN A 323 10.79 -18.10 -12.58
N VAL A 324 9.80 -18.16 -11.69
CA VAL A 324 9.21 -16.94 -11.11
C VAL A 324 10.18 -16.25 -10.15
N ILE A 325 10.90 -17.00 -9.31
CA ILE A 325 11.87 -16.45 -8.35
C ILE A 325 13.08 -15.85 -9.06
N SER A 326 13.61 -16.50 -10.10
CA SER A 326 14.76 -15.98 -10.85
C SER A 326 14.42 -14.72 -11.66
N LEU A 327 13.19 -14.64 -12.18
CA LEU A 327 12.74 -13.48 -12.96
C LEU A 327 12.33 -12.29 -12.08
N TYR A 328 11.86 -12.54 -10.85
CA TYR A 328 11.34 -11.49 -9.97
C TYR A 328 12.32 -10.34 -9.72
N PRO A 329 13.62 -10.55 -9.37
CA PRO A 329 14.56 -9.45 -9.17
C PRO A 329 14.75 -8.58 -10.42
N VAL A 330 14.72 -9.19 -11.61
CA VAL A 330 14.82 -8.47 -12.88
C VAL A 330 13.58 -7.60 -13.09
N ILE A 331 12.38 -8.15 -12.84
CA ILE A 331 11.13 -7.38 -12.93
C ILE A 331 11.13 -6.24 -11.90
N ALA A 332 11.47 -6.53 -10.64
CA ALA A 332 11.53 -5.52 -9.57
C ALA A 332 12.51 -4.39 -9.88
N ALA A 333 13.68 -4.71 -10.44
CA ALA A 333 14.64 -3.68 -10.85
C ALA A 333 14.12 -2.80 -12.00
N LEU A 334 13.36 -3.38 -12.94
CA LEU A 334 12.86 -2.66 -14.12
C LEU A 334 11.55 -1.90 -13.89
N THR A 335 10.68 -2.41 -13.01
CA THR A 335 9.31 -1.88 -12.84
C THR A 335 9.01 -1.41 -11.42
N GLY A 336 9.92 -1.61 -10.48
CA GLY A 336 9.75 -1.18 -9.10
C GLY A 336 8.91 -2.13 -8.22
N PRO A 337 8.84 -1.83 -6.91
CA PRO A 337 8.16 -2.67 -5.91
C PRO A 337 6.67 -2.92 -6.19
N GLY A 338 5.89 -1.87 -6.47
CA GLY A 338 4.43 -1.99 -6.65
C GLY A 338 4.04 -2.88 -7.83
N ALA A 339 4.67 -2.65 -8.98
CA ALA A 339 4.39 -3.41 -10.20
C ALA A 339 4.93 -4.86 -10.13
N SER A 340 6.11 -5.07 -9.56
CA SER A 340 6.67 -6.42 -9.41
C SER A 340 5.89 -7.28 -8.41
N LEU A 341 5.41 -6.68 -7.32
CA LEU A 341 4.47 -7.34 -6.41
C LEU A 341 3.17 -7.74 -7.13
N SER A 342 2.64 -6.85 -7.96
CA SER A 342 1.44 -7.12 -8.78
C SER A 342 1.64 -8.28 -9.74
N TYR A 343 2.80 -8.34 -10.40
CA TYR A 343 3.18 -9.47 -11.26
C TYR A 343 3.16 -10.78 -10.48
N LEU A 344 3.82 -10.84 -9.32
CA LEU A 344 3.91 -12.05 -8.51
C LEU A 344 2.53 -12.50 -7.99
N TRP A 345 1.71 -11.54 -7.57
CA TRP A 345 0.35 -11.81 -7.13
C TRP A 345 -0.54 -12.34 -8.27
N LEU A 346 -0.50 -11.72 -9.47
CA LEU A 346 -1.23 -12.21 -10.64
C LEU A 346 -0.75 -13.59 -11.11
N TRP A 347 0.56 -13.85 -11.02
CA TRP A 347 1.09 -15.18 -11.29
C TRP A 347 0.50 -16.21 -10.32
N ARG A 348 0.42 -15.92 -9.02
CA ARG A 348 -0.26 -16.78 -8.04
C ARG A 348 -1.72 -16.98 -8.42
N GLU A 349 -2.46 -15.92 -8.73
CA GLU A 349 -3.88 -16.04 -9.12
C GLU A 349 -4.07 -16.93 -10.36
N SER A 350 -3.15 -16.87 -11.32
CA SER A 350 -3.19 -17.74 -12.50
C SER A 350 -3.08 -19.23 -12.12
N LYS A 351 -2.35 -19.58 -11.06
CA LYS A 351 -2.26 -20.96 -10.54
C LYS A 351 -3.53 -21.36 -9.81
N LEU A 352 -4.15 -20.43 -9.08
CA LEU A 352 -5.41 -20.69 -8.37
C LEU A 352 -6.60 -20.95 -9.30
N GLN A 353 -6.49 -20.51 -10.57
CA GLN A 353 -7.55 -20.63 -11.58
C GLN A 353 -7.33 -21.76 -12.59
N ARG A 354 -6.22 -22.50 -12.49
CA ARG A 354 -6.02 -23.77 -13.22
C ARG A 354 -6.96 -24.84 -12.68
#